data_AF-A0A942I787-F1
#
_entry.id   AF-A0A942I787-F1
#
_cell.length_a   1.000
_cell.length_b   1.000
_cell.length_c   1.000
_cell.angle_alpha   90.00
_cell.angle_beta   90.00
_cell.angle_gamma   90.00
#
_symmetry.space_group_name_H-M   'P 1'
#
loop_
_entity.id
_entity.type
_entity.pdbx_description
1 polymer ?
#
loop_
_entity_poly.entity_id
_entity_poly.type
_entity_poly.pdbx_seq_one_letter_code
_entity_poly.pdbx_strand_id
1 'polypeptide(L)'
;MLIYALLTKLQARWAAIPACTAACSIVALALGAPFRFVTSPGIPNFNPFYWWGTNTGWMLGLPTLENFIAVIPFAIIGVVMWPPDALGLIAFQRAGYPAGTEKAILHIDDTFKALSIRQIIVALFGDAVLTDPMGTYVIPASIIKRPLVAGQILAGMLFVISGLSGYLLDIYNFPPVVRIGLMFGVFVPLIEIGMRLLRTVRDAQGAAMCLGTGLFINPVIGWALAMAMENFGLLGPIEPERLEKMRQVMSRTTQLVISAVVLVIVFVIMGWVGLLPGVPKF
;
A
#
# COMPACT_ATOMS: atom_id res chain seq x y z
N MET A 1 -9.84 13.22 -15.79
CA MET A 1 -9.78 12.43 -17.05
C MET A 1 -9.26 13.26 -18.22
N LEU A 2 -9.96 14.32 -18.67
CA LEU A 2 -9.52 15.16 -19.80
C LEU A 2 -8.12 15.79 -19.59
N ILE A 3 -7.87 16.37 -18.42
CA ILE A 3 -6.58 16.97 -18.05
C ILE A 3 -5.45 15.93 -18.06
N TYR A 4 -5.71 14.73 -17.53
CA TYR A 4 -4.75 13.62 -17.52
C TYR A 4 -4.39 13.16 -18.95
N ALA A 5 -5.40 13.02 -19.82
CA ALA A 5 -5.18 12.62 -21.21
C ALA A 5 -4.37 13.68 -21.99
N LEU A 6 -4.64 14.96 -21.75
CA LEU A 6 -3.90 16.06 -22.35
C LEU A 6 -2.43 16.07 -21.90
N LEU A 7 -2.18 15.97 -20.59
CA LEU A 7 -0.82 15.93 -20.04
C LEU A 7 -0.03 14.69 -20.48
N THR A 8 -0.72 13.57 -20.68
CA THR A 8 -0.11 12.35 -21.23
C THR A 8 0.33 12.55 -22.68
N LYS A 9 -0.48 13.23 -23.51
CA LYS A 9 -0.07 13.60 -24.88
C LYS A 9 1.13 14.54 -24.89
N LEU A 10 1.22 15.45 -23.92
CA LEU A 10 2.32 16.40 -23.76
C LEU A 10 3.57 15.81 -23.09
N GLN A 11 3.60 14.49 -22.81
CA GLN A 11 4.69 13.81 -22.08
C GLN A 11 4.97 14.38 -20.67
N ALA A 12 4.08 15.22 -20.12
CA ALA A 12 4.22 15.88 -18.83
C ALA A 12 3.47 15.12 -17.72
N ARG A 13 3.66 13.78 -17.66
CA ARG A 13 2.96 12.92 -16.69
C ARG A 13 3.26 13.28 -15.22
N TRP A 14 4.45 13.81 -14.95
CA TRP A 14 4.83 14.29 -13.62
C TRP A 14 3.94 15.43 -13.10
N ALA A 15 3.34 16.22 -14.00
CA ALA A 15 2.43 17.31 -13.65
C ALA A 15 0.97 16.86 -13.51
N ALA A 16 0.65 15.59 -13.77
CA ALA A 16 -0.71 15.08 -13.75
C ALA A 16 -1.37 15.23 -12.38
N ILE A 17 -0.67 14.85 -11.32
CA ILE A 17 -1.17 14.94 -9.94
C ILE A 17 -1.41 16.41 -9.54
N PRO A 18 -0.43 17.33 -9.61
CA PRO A 18 -0.66 18.71 -9.21
C PRO A 18 -1.71 19.42 -10.07
N ALA A 19 -1.70 19.21 -11.39
CA ALA A 19 -2.67 19.85 -12.28
C ALA A 19 -4.11 19.33 -12.05
N CYS A 20 -4.30 18.01 -11.89
CA CYS A 20 -5.62 17.45 -11.61
C CYS A 20 -6.13 17.88 -10.23
N THR A 21 -5.23 17.94 -9.24
CA THR A 21 -5.55 18.35 -7.87
C THR A 21 -5.96 19.83 -7.82
N ALA A 22 -5.22 20.70 -8.50
CA ALA A 22 -5.53 22.12 -8.60
C ALA A 22 -6.88 22.36 -9.29
N ALA A 23 -7.10 21.75 -10.46
CA ALA A 23 -8.35 21.89 -11.19
C ALA A 23 -9.56 21.37 -10.39
N CYS A 24 -9.42 20.22 -9.72
CA CYS A 24 -10.48 19.66 -8.90
C CYS A 24 -10.78 20.53 -7.67
N SER A 25 -9.76 21.10 -7.04
CA SER A 25 -9.93 22.01 -5.91
C SER A 25 -10.66 23.29 -6.32
N ILE A 26 -10.30 23.87 -7.47
CA ILE A 26 -10.97 25.06 -8.02
C ILE A 26 -12.45 24.76 -8.29
N VAL A 27 -12.75 23.64 -8.95
CA VAL A 27 -14.14 23.23 -9.24
C VAL A 27 -14.91 22.96 -7.95
N ALA A 28 -14.32 22.24 -6.99
CA ALA A 28 -14.96 21.96 -5.71
C ALA A 28 -15.29 23.24 -4.94
N LEU A 29 -14.37 24.21 -4.90
CA LEU A 29 -14.60 25.50 -4.24
C LEU A 29 -15.65 26.33 -4.99
N ALA A 30 -15.64 26.32 -6.33
CA ALA A 30 -16.66 27.00 -7.14
C ALA A 30 -18.07 26.41 -6.94
N LEU A 31 -18.17 25.11 -6.65
CA LEU A 31 -19.42 24.41 -6.33
C LEU A 31 -19.81 24.52 -4.84
N GLY A 32 -19.06 25.30 -4.04
CA GLY A 32 -19.39 25.57 -2.64
C GLY A 32 -18.93 24.49 -1.65
N ALA A 33 -17.94 23.66 -2.00
CA ALA A 33 -17.38 22.70 -1.06
C ALA A 33 -16.79 23.40 0.18
N PRO A 34 -17.12 22.95 1.40
CA PRO A 34 -16.62 23.58 2.62
C PRO A 34 -15.12 23.33 2.74
N PHE A 35 -14.33 24.41 2.70
CA PHE A 35 -12.91 24.39 2.99
C PHE A 35 -12.63 25.43 4.08
N ARG A 36 -12.02 25.00 5.18
CA ARG A 36 -11.64 25.85 6.31
C ARG A 36 -10.27 25.44 6.81
N PHE A 37 -9.46 26.44 7.09
CA PHE A 37 -8.23 26.23 7.85
C PHE A 37 -8.58 26.10 9.33
N VAL A 38 -8.37 24.91 9.87
CA VAL A 38 -8.67 24.55 11.25
C VAL A 38 -7.36 24.33 12.02
N THR A 39 -6.32 23.86 11.33
CA THR A 39 -5.04 23.51 11.95
C THR A 39 -4.13 24.74 11.98
N SER A 40 -3.78 25.18 13.19
CA SER A 40 -2.82 26.27 13.39
C SER A 40 -1.38 25.76 13.19
N PRO A 41 -0.45 26.61 12.71
CA PRO A 41 0.97 26.28 12.69
C PRO A 41 1.46 25.99 14.11
N GLY A 42 2.26 24.95 14.27
CA GLY A 42 2.72 24.55 15.58
C GLY A 42 3.50 23.26 15.55
N ILE A 43 4.25 23.03 16.62
CA ILE A 43 4.95 21.78 16.83
C ILE A 43 3.93 20.78 17.41
N PRO A 44 3.69 19.63 16.77
CA PRO A 44 2.84 18.59 17.34
C PRO A 44 3.40 18.13 18.68
N ASN A 45 2.54 17.73 19.60
CA ASN A 45 2.99 17.32 20.92
C ASN A 45 3.88 16.07 20.80
N PHE A 46 5.14 16.15 21.20
CA PHE A 46 6.07 15.02 21.15
C PHE A 46 6.00 14.12 22.38
N ASN A 47 5.24 14.50 23.42
CA ASN A 47 5.12 13.70 24.62
C ASN A 47 4.26 12.46 24.35
N PRO A 48 4.78 11.23 24.45
CA PRO A 48 3.99 10.01 24.28
C PRO A 48 2.78 9.97 25.24
N PHE A 49 2.96 10.42 26.49
CA PHE A 49 1.89 10.43 27.49
C PHE A 49 0.73 11.37 27.14
N TYR A 50 0.96 12.38 26.29
CA TYR A 50 -0.13 13.22 25.78
C TYR A 50 -1.04 12.43 24.83
N TRP A 51 -0.47 11.60 23.96
CA TRP A 51 -1.23 10.80 22.99
C TRP A 51 -2.00 9.66 23.65
N TRP A 52 -1.42 9.05 24.68
CA TRP A 52 -2.02 7.99 25.48
C TRP A 52 -2.85 8.48 26.67
N GLY A 53 -3.17 9.78 26.72
CA GLY A 53 -3.98 10.36 27.78
C GLY A 53 -5.45 9.95 27.71
N THR A 54 -6.12 9.95 28.86
CA THR A 54 -7.58 9.75 28.93
C THR A 54 -8.37 11.00 28.53
N ASN A 55 -7.78 12.20 28.71
CA ASN A 55 -8.40 13.49 28.40
C ASN A 55 -7.64 14.30 27.33
N THR A 56 -6.58 13.73 26.73
CA THR A 56 -5.68 14.40 25.78
C THR A 56 -5.35 13.46 24.61
N GLY A 57 -4.94 14.01 23.47
CA GLY A 57 -4.55 13.20 22.30
C GLY A 57 -5.71 12.36 21.77
N TRP A 58 -5.54 11.04 21.73
CA TRP A 58 -6.55 10.10 21.22
C TRP A 58 -7.72 9.87 22.17
N MET A 59 -7.62 10.32 23.42
CA MET A 59 -8.63 10.08 24.47
C MET A 59 -8.93 8.59 24.70
N LEU A 60 -7.97 7.72 24.39
CA LEU A 60 -8.09 6.26 24.54
C LEU A 60 -7.55 5.76 25.88
N GLY A 61 -6.76 6.58 26.60
CA GLY A 61 -6.02 6.14 27.78
C GLY A 61 -4.88 5.16 27.44
N LEU A 62 -4.23 4.63 28.47
CA LEU A 62 -3.25 3.56 28.30
C LEU A 62 -3.94 2.27 27.83
N PRO A 63 -3.37 1.54 26.87
CA PRO A 63 -3.97 0.33 26.35
C PRO A 63 -4.04 -0.76 27.43
N THR A 64 -5.22 -1.32 27.63
CA THR A 64 -5.45 -2.50 28.49
C THR A 64 -5.14 -3.79 27.73
N LEU A 65 -5.04 -4.92 28.43
CA LEU A 65 -4.83 -6.23 27.80
C LEU A 65 -5.93 -6.55 26.77
N GLU A 66 -7.17 -6.14 27.03
CA GLU A 66 -8.28 -6.30 26.09
C GLU A 66 -8.04 -5.54 24.77
N ASN A 67 -7.50 -4.33 24.82
CA ASN A 67 -7.16 -3.55 23.63
C ASN A 67 -6.09 -4.25 22.78
N PHE A 68 -5.10 -4.88 23.41
CA PHE A 68 -4.10 -5.68 22.69
C PHE A 68 -4.75 -6.89 22.02
N ILE A 69 -5.58 -7.65 22.74
CA ILE A 69 -6.28 -8.82 22.19
C ILE A 69 -7.17 -8.43 21.01
N ALA A 70 -7.87 -7.30 21.10
CA ALA A 70 -8.74 -6.80 20.04
C ALA A 70 -7.97 -6.42 18.74
N VAL A 71 -6.72 -5.97 18.86
CA VAL A 71 -5.90 -5.52 17.72
C VAL A 71 -5.12 -6.68 17.07
N ILE A 72 -4.86 -7.78 17.78
CA ILE A 72 -4.11 -8.94 17.26
C ILE A 72 -4.59 -9.39 15.87
N PRO A 73 -5.89 -9.58 15.59
CA PRO A 73 -6.37 -9.98 14.26
C PRO A 73 -5.96 -9.01 13.16
N PHE A 74 -6.06 -7.70 13.41
CA PHE A 74 -5.68 -6.66 12.45
C PHE A 74 -4.16 -6.57 12.27
N ALA A 75 -3.40 -6.72 13.35
CA ALA A 75 -1.94 -6.74 13.30
C ALA A 75 -1.44 -7.93 12.46
N ILE A 76 -2.01 -9.12 12.65
CA ILE A 76 -1.64 -10.30 11.84
C ILE A 76 -1.99 -10.06 10.37
N ILE A 77 -3.17 -9.54 10.05
CA ILE A 77 -3.53 -9.21 8.66
C ILE A 77 -2.52 -8.21 8.08
N GLY A 78 -2.18 -7.14 8.81
CA GLY A 78 -1.22 -6.15 8.35
C GLY A 78 0.16 -6.75 8.03
N VAL A 79 0.67 -7.61 8.90
CA VAL A 79 1.95 -8.30 8.68
C VAL A 79 1.87 -9.27 7.50
N VAL A 80 0.75 -9.96 7.32
CA VAL A 80 0.52 -10.86 6.18
C VAL A 80 0.44 -10.09 4.85
N MET A 81 0.10 -8.80 4.87
CA MET A 81 0.08 -7.95 3.68
C MET A 81 1.47 -7.41 3.28
N TRP A 82 2.46 -7.43 4.18
CA TRP A 82 3.81 -6.93 3.86
C TRP A 82 4.49 -7.67 2.68
N PRO A 83 4.43 -9.01 2.56
CA PRO A 83 5.05 -9.69 1.40
C PRO A 83 4.39 -9.35 0.07
N PRO A 84 3.05 -9.41 -0.09
CA PRO A 84 2.38 -8.93 -1.29
C PRO A 84 2.75 -7.49 -1.66
N ASP A 85 2.78 -6.59 -0.68
CA ASP A 85 3.11 -5.18 -0.89
C ASP A 85 4.56 -4.98 -1.35
N ALA A 86 5.52 -5.67 -0.71
CA ALA A 86 6.92 -5.63 -1.09
C ALA A 86 7.16 -6.23 -2.49
N LEU A 87 6.48 -7.32 -2.83
CA LEU A 87 6.53 -7.93 -4.16
C LEU A 87 5.96 -6.99 -5.23
N GLY A 88 4.84 -6.34 -4.94
CA GLY A 88 4.26 -5.31 -5.80
C GLY A 88 5.29 -4.21 -6.09
N LEU A 89 5.92 -3.67 -5.04
CA LEU A 89 6.96 -2.64 -5.18
C LEU A 89 8.17 -3.12 -6.00
N ILE A 90 8.64 -4.35 -5.80
CA ILE A 90 9.73 -4.92 -6.59
C ILE A 90 9.32 -5.04 -8.07
N ALA A 91 8.07 -5.41 -8.36
CA ALA A 91 7.56 -5.44 -9.73
C ALA A 91 7.56 -4.04 -10.38
N PHE A 92 7.18 -3.00 -9.63
CA PHE A 92 7.29 -1.60 -10.08
C PHE A 92 8.74 -1.22 -10.39
N GLN A 93 9.67 -1.53 -9.48
CA GLN A 93 11.09 -1.22 -9.66
C GLN A 93 11.65 -1.92 -10.89
N ARG A 94 11.35 -3.22 -11.09
CA ARG A 94 11.80 -3.99 -12.25
C ARG A 94 11.23 -3.48 -13.57
N ALA A 95 9.99 -3.01 -13.58
CA ALA A 95 9.37 -2.45 -14.78
C ALA A 95 9.86 -1.03 -15.11
N GLY A 96 10.25 -0.25 -14.08
CA GLY A 96 10.62 1.17 -14.23
C GLY A 96 12.12 1.43 -14.35
N TYR A 97 12.97 0.62 -13.71
CA TYR A 97 14.40 0.92 -13.57
C TYR A 97 15.22 0.46 -14.81
N PRO A 98 16.29 1.18 -15.19
CA PRO A 98 17.17 0.77 -16.29
C PRO A 98 17.92 -0.54 -15.99
N ALA A 99 18.28 -1.30 -17.03
CA ALA A 99 19.11 -2.49 -16.90
C ALA A 99 20.45 -2.17 -16.19
N GLY A 100 20.90 -3.03 -15.26
CA GLY A 100 22.12 -2.83 -14.47
C GLY A 100 21.94 -2.15 -13.11
N THR A 101 20.71 -1.80 -12.72
CA THR A 101 20.39 -1.21 -11.40
C THR A 101 19.86 -2.22 -10.38
N GLU A 102 20.20 -3.49 -10.53
CA GLU A 102 19.72 -4.59 -9.67
C GLU A 102 20.08 -4.39 -8.18
N LYS A 103 21.20 -3.71 -7.90
CA LYS A 103 21.62 -3.34 -6.55
C LYS A 103 20.75 -2.26 -5.89
N ALA A 104 19.90 -1.58 -6.66
CA ALA A 104 18.95 -0.59 -6.17
C ALA A 104 17.53 -1.17 -5.99
N ILE A 105 17.34 -2.45 -6.30
CA ILE A 105 16.07 -3.16 -6.06
C ILE A 105 15.96 -3.44 -4.55
N LEU A 106 14.76 -3.29 -4.03
CA LEU A 106 14.43 -3.49 -2.63
C LEU A 106 14.73 -4.95 -2.19
N HIS A 107 15.51 -5.11 -1.12
CA HIS A 107 15.70 -6.39 -0.45
C HIS A 107 14.60 -6.61 0.61
N ILE A 108 13.91 -7.76 0.54
CA ILE A 108 12.75 -8.03 1.39
C ILE A 108 13.13 -8.09 2.88
N ASP A 109 14.22 -8.79 3.21
CA ASP A 109 14.64 -8.98 4.60
C ASP A 109 15.00 -7.66 5.29
N ASP A 110 15.75 -6.79 4.61
CA ASP A 110 16.13 -5.49 5.14
C ASP A 110 14.93 -4.55 5.26
N THR A 111 13.99 -4.66 4.32
CA THR A 111 12.75 -3.89 4.36
C THR A 111 11.89 -4.30 5.55
N PHE A 112 11.72 -5.60 5.81
CA PHE A 112 10.89 -6.07 6.91
C PHE A 112 11.49 -5.72 8.28
N LYS A 113 12.82 -5.78 8.40
CA LYS A 113 13.52 -5.28 9.60
C LYS A 113 13.25 -3.78 9.80
N ALA A 114 13.40 -2.98 8.74
CA ALA A 114 13.17 -1.54 8.80
C ALA A 114 11.70 -1.20 9.13
N LEU A 115 10.73 -1.88 8.51
CA LEU A 115 9.30 -1.73 8.80
C LEU A 115 8.98 -2.08 10.25
N SER A 116 9.56 -3.17 10.77
CA SER A 116 9.35 -3.60 12.16
C SER A 116 9.90 -2.57 13.15
N ILE A 117 11.13 -2.09 12.93
CA ILE A 117 11.74 -1.05 13.77
C ILE A 117 10.91 0.24 13.70
N ARG A 118 10.49 0.65 12.51
CA ARG A 118 9.62 1.81 12.32
C ARG A 118 8.31 1.65 13.06
N GLN A 119 7.64 0.50 12.95
CA GLN A 119 6.38 0.24 13.64
C GLN A 119 6.53 0.35 15.16
N ILE A 120 7.62 -0.17 15.73
CA ILE A 120 7.88 -0.07 17.16
C ILE A 120 8.01 1.40 17.58
N ILE A 121 8.83 2.18 16.88
CA ILE A 121 9.03 3.60 17.17
C ILE A 121 7.70 4.35 17.06
N VAL A 122 6.99 4.15 15.96
CA VAL A 122 5.75 4.86 15.61
C VAL A 122 4.62 4.52 16.59
N ALA A 123 4.51 3.25 17.01
CA ALA A 123 3.59 2.84 18.07
C ALA A 123 3.93 3.50 19.42
N LEU A 124 5.21 3.63 19.78
CA LEU A 124 5.60 4.32 21.02
C LEU A 124 5.19 5.80 21.03
N PHE A 125 5.26 6.46 19.88
CA PHE A 125 4.81 7.85 19.71
C PHE A 125 3.29 8.00 19.55
N GLY A 126 2.53 6.91 19.71
CA GLY A 126 1.07 6.94 19.74
C GLY A 126 0.42 6.86 18.37
N ASP A 127 1.11 6.41 17.33
CA ASP A 127 0.45 6.16 16.05
C ASP A 127 -0.34 4.84 16.06
N ALA A 128 -1.52 4.86 15.47
CA ALA A 128 -2.43 3.73 15.37
C ALA A 128 -2.38 3.03 14.00
N VAL A 129 -1.57 3.54 13.06
CA VAL A 129 -1.47 3.01 11.69
C VAL A 129 -0.39 1.93 11.60
N LEU A 130 -0.72 0.84 10.91
CA LEU A 130 0.25 -0.20 10.55
C LEU A 130 1.12 0.29 9.40
N THR A 131 2.43 0.20 9.59
CA THR A 131 3.43 0.60 8.61
C THR A 131 3.33 -0.33 7.41
N ASP A 132 3.19 0.25 6.21
CA ASP A 132 3.18 -0.49 4.95
C ASP A 132 4.43 -0.16 4.09
N PRO A 133 4.87 -1.09 3.21
CA PRO A 133 5.94 -0.84 2.25
C PRO A 133 5.47 -0.21 0.93
N MET A 134 4.17 0.01 0.71
CA MET A 134 3.64 0.30 -0.63
C MET A 134 3.19 1.75 -0.80
N GLY A 135 2.45 2.31 0.17
CA GLY A 135 1.75 3.59 0.08
C GLY A 135 2.68 4.78 -0.16
N THR A 136 3.93 4.71 0.31
CA THR A 136 4.93 5.78 0.09
C THR A 136 5.68 5.62 -1.25
N TYR A 137 5.66 4.43 -1.83
CA TYR A 137 6.58 4.04 -2.91
C TYR A 137 5.92 3.99 -4.29
N VAL A 138 4.60 3.82 -4.38
CA VAL A 138 3.92 3.66 -5.68
C VAL A 138 4.00 4.92 -6.53
N ILE A 139 3.82 6.11 -5.96
CA ILE A 139 3.84 7.36 -6.72
C ILE A 139 5.24 7.63 -7.32
N PRO A 140 6.35 7.58 -6.54
CA PRO A 140 7.69 7.79 -7.10
C PRO A 140 8.13 6.65 -8.01
N ALA A 141 7.86 5.38 -7.64
CA ALA A 141 8.29 4.22 -8.43
C ALA A 141 7.58 4.13 -9.79
N SER A 142 6.35 4.64 -9.89
CA SER A 142 5.60 4.64 -11.14
C SER A 142 5.88 5.83 -12.06
N ILE A 143 6.35 6.96 -11.52
CA ILE A 143 6.55 8.20 -12.29
C ILE A 143 8.05 8.47 -12.57
N ILE A 144 8.97 8.13 -11.66
CA ILE A 144 10.37 8.58 -11.74
C ILE A 144 11.33 7.38 -11.72
N LYS A 145 12.13 7.25 -12.79
CA LYS A 145 13.23 6.26 -12.94
C LYS A 145 14.49 6.57 -12.08
N ARG A 146 14.34 7.19 -10.91
CA ARG A 146 15.45 7.71 -10.08
C ARG A 146 15.46 7.06 -8.68
N PRO A 147 16.59 7.09 -7.93
CA PRO A 147 16.74 6.31 -6.70
C PRO A 147 15.66 6.65 -5.67
N LEU A 148 14.90 5.61 -5.30
CA LEU A 148 13.78 5.68 -4.35
C LEU A 148 14.17 6.33 -3.02
N VAL A 149 15.36 6.02 -2.51
CA VAL A 149 15.85 6.50 -1.20
C VAL A 149 15.89 8.03 -1.13
N ALA A 150 16.39 8.71 -2.16
CA ALA A 150 16.48 10.17 -2.17
C ALA A 150 15.09 10.82 -2.19
N GLY A 151 14.15 10.24 -2.94
CA GLY A 151 12.76 10.68 -2.98
C GLY A 151 12.09 10.57 -1.62
N GLN A 152 12.39 9.53 -0.85
CA GLN A 152 11.82 9.31 0.47
C GLN A 152 12.37 10.24 1.54
N ILE A 153 13.67 10.50 1.50
CA ILE A 153 14.31 11.46 2.41
C ILE A 153 13.71 12.85 2.17
N LEU A 154 13.55 13.25 0.90
CA LEU A 154 12.89 14.51 0.56
C LEU A 154 11.41 14.52 0.97
N ALA A 155 10.66 13.45 0.69
CA ALA A 155 9.27 13.34 1.10
C ALA A 155 9.11 13.44 2.62
N GLY A 156 9.97 12.75 3.39
CA GLY A 156 10.00 12.83 4.85
C GLY A 156 10.27 14.25 5.35
N MET A 157 11.24 14.96 4.76
CA MET A 157 11.48 16.37 5.07
C MET A 157 10.28 17.25 4.77
N LEU A 158 9.65 17.06 3.60
CA LEU A 158 8.46 17.81 3.21
C LEU A 158 7.25 17.50 4.11
N PHE A 159 7.12 16.27 4.59
CA PHE A 159 6.09 15.90 5.57
C PHE A 159 6.31 16.62 6.90
N VAL A 160 7.55 16.71 7.39
CA VAL A 160 7.87 17.45 8.61
C VAL A 160 7.55 18.94 8.43
N ILE A 161 7.99 19.55 7.31
CA ILE A 161 7.71 20.96 7.01
C ILE A 161 6.19 21.21 6.90
N SER A 162 5.47 20.31 6.24
CA SER A 162 4.02 20.39 6.07
C SER A 162 3.29 20.26 7.40
N GLY A 163 3.75 19.34 8.25
CA GLY A 163 3.22 19.14 9.61
C GLY A 163 3.41 20.36 10.49
N LEU A 164 4.59 20.98 10.48
CA LEU A 164 4.88 22.21 11.24
C LEU A 164 4.06 23.41 10.76
N SER A 165 3.77 23.47 9.46
CA SER A 165 3.02 24.56 8.85
C SER A 165 1.52 24.53 9.22
N GLY A 166 0.97 23.38 9.60
CA GLY A 166 -0.45 23.19 9.97
C GLY A 166 -1.40 23.31 8.76
N TYR A 167 -1.46 24.48 8.13
CA TYR A 167 -2.34 24.77 6.99
C TYR A 167 -2.15 23.84 5.78
N LEU A 168 -0.93 23.31 5.60
CA LEU A 168 -0.66 22.33 4.54
C LEU A 168 -1.34 20.98 4.80
N LEU A 169 -1.56 20.61 6.07
CA LEU A 169 -2.33 19.42 6.43
C LEU A 169 -3.80 19.57 6.07
N ASP A 170 -4.37 20.76 6.26
CA ASP A 170 -5.78 21.03 5.91
C ASP A 170 -6.00 20.95 4.40
N ILE A 171 -5.04 21.46 3.60
CA ILE A 171 -5.06 21.32 2.14
C ILE A 171 -4.94 19.85 1.73
N TYR A 172 -4.05 19.09 2.36
CA TYR A 172 -3.88 17.68 2.08
C TYR A 172 -5.15 16.87 2.42
N ASN A 173 -5.79 17.15 3.55
CA ASN A 173 -6.99 16.46 4.02
C ASN A 173 -8.27 16.88 3.28
N PHE A 174 -8.19 17.83 2.35
CA PHE A 174 -9.36 18.24 1.57
C PHE A 174 -9.85 17.05 0.72
N PRO A 175 -11.10 16.56 0.90
CA PRO A 175 -11.54 15.31 0.29
C PRO A 175 -11.35 15.20 -1.24
N PRO A 176 -11.57 16.27 -2.04
CA PRO A 176 -11.28 16.25 -3.47
C PRO A 176 -9.79 16.01 -3.79
N VAL A 177 -8.88 16.60 -3.02
CA VAL A 177 -7.42 16.47 -3.19
C VAL A 177 -7.00 15.02 -2.94
N VAL A 178 -7.42 14.45 -1.80
CA VAL A 178 -7.10 13.06 -1.43
C VAL A 178 -7.57 12.08 -2.49
N ARG A 179 -8.82 12.21 -2.96
CA ARG A 179 -9.42 11.30 -3.95
C ARG A 179 -8.67 11.33 -5.28
N ILE A 180 -8.30 12.52 -5.76
CA ILE A 180 -7.55 12.68 -7.01
C ILE A 180 -6.11 12.15 -6.85
N GLY A 181 -5.48 12.42 -5.71
CA GLY A 181 -4.17 11.87 -5.36
C GLY A 181 -4.16 10.34 -5.38
N LEU A 182 -5.17 9.70 -4.78
CA LEU A 182 -5.31 8.24 -4.80
C LEU A 182 -5.59 7.70 -6.21
N MET A 183 -6.50 8.33 -6.96
CA MET A 183 -6.83 7.88 -8.32
C MET A 183 -5.63 7.94 -9.27
N PHE A 184 -5.00 9.11 -9.40
CA PHE A 184 -3.94 9.32 -10.40
C PHE A 184 -2.54 9.04 -9.87
N GLY A 185 -2.33 9.08 -8.57
CA GLY A 185 -1.05 8.74 -7.95
C GLY A 185 -0.88 7.27 -7.65
N VAL A 186 -1.96 6.56 -7.28
CA VAL A 186 -1.87 5.17 -6.82
C VAL A 186 -2.56 4.21 -7.78
N PHE A 187 -3.87 4.37 -8.00
CA PHE A 187 -4.66 3.37 -8.74
C PHE A 187 -4.35 3.31 -10.24
N VAL A 188 -4.29 4.47 -10.92
CA VAL A 188 -3.99 4.50 -12.36
C VAL A 188 -2.60 3.91 -12.65
N PRO A 189 -1.52 4.28 -11.93
CA PRO A 189 -0.23 3.68 -12.16
C PRO A 189 -0.15 2.18 -11.84
N LEU A 190 -0.86 1.71 -10.80
CA LEU A 190 -1.01 0.28 -10.50
C LEU A 190 -1.62 -0.49 -11.68
N ILE A 191 -2.68 0.05 -12.27
CA ILE A 191 -3.35 -0.57 -13.41
C ILE A 191 -2.43 -0.51 -14.65
N GLU A 192 -1.78 0.63 -14.93
CA GLU A 192 -0.86 0.76 -16.08
C GLU A 192 0.29 -0.25 -16.02
N ILE A 193 0.88 -0.45 -14.84
CA ILE A 193 2.00 -1.38 -14.67
C ILE A 193 1.52 -2.82 -14.62
N GLY A 194 0.39 -3.10 -13.95
CA GLY A 194 -0.25 -4.41 -13.98
C GLY A 194 -0.52 -4.87 -15.41
N MET A 195 -1.10 -4.01 -16.26
CA MET A 195 -1.34 -4.32 -17.68
C MET A 195 -0.07 -4.59 -18.47
N ARG A 196 1.06 -3.92 -18.15
CA ARG A 196 2.36 -4.17 -18.81
C ARG A 196 2.99 -5.50 -18.42
N LEU A 197 2.64 -6.04 -17.25
CA LEU A 197 3.14 -7.33 -16.78
C LEU A 197 2.38 -8.51 -17.42
N LEU A 198 1.17 -8.29 -17.94
CA LEU A 198 0.40 -9.30 -18.65
C LEU A 198 0.94 -9.47 -20.08
N ARG A 199 1.75 -10.52 -20.29
CA ARG A 199 2.38 -10.80 -21.59
C ARG A 199 1.58 -11.76 -22.46
N THR A 200 0.78 -12.64 -21.86
CA THR A 200 0.01 -13.67 -22.57
C THR A 200 -1.48 -13.60 -22.27
N VAL A 201 -2.29 -14.16 -23.17
CA VAL A 201 -3.75 -14.30 -22.97
C VAL A 201 -4.06 -15.13 -21.72
N ARG A 202 -3.23 -16.13 -21.43
CA ARG A 202 -3.34 -16.97 -20.23
C ARG A 202 -3.11 -16.17 -18.95
N ASP A 203 -2.12 -15.27 -18.95
CA ASP A 203 -1.86 -14.38 -17.82
C ASP A 203 -3.02 -13.39 -17.62
N ALA A 204 -3.59 -12.87 -18.71
CA ALA A 204 -4.73 -11.97 -18.66
C ALA A 204 -5.99 -12.66 -18.12
N GLN A 205 -6.26 -13.90 -18.52
CA GLN A 205 -7.38 -14.70 -17.98
C GLN A 205 -7.17 -15.02 -16.49
N GLY A 206 -5.94 -15.37 -16.10
CA GLY A 206 -5.61 -15.62 -14.69
C GLY A 206 -5.74 -14.37 -13.82
N ALA A 207 -5.24 -13.23 -14.28
CA ALA A 207 -5.42 -11.96 -13.61
C ALA A 207 -6.91 -11.56 -13.52
N ALA A 208 -7.68 -11.75 -14.59
CA ALA A 208 -9.12 -11.47 -14.60
C ALA A 208 -9.89 -12.35 -13.60
N MET A 209 -9.56 -13.64 -13.49
CA MET A 209 -10.13 -14.52 -12.48
C MET A 209 -9.79 -14.05 -11.06
N CYS A 210 -8.52 -13.74 -10.79
CA CYS A 210 -8.08 -13.27 -9.47
C CYS A 210 -8.72 -11.92 -9.09
N LEU A 211 -8.80 -10.98 -10.03
CA LEU A 211 -9.46 -9.69 -9.84
C LEU A 211 -10.97 -9.85 -9.67
N GLY A 212 -11.61 -10.72 -10.44
CA GLY A 212 -13.04 -11.02 -10.32
C GLY A 212 -13.37 -11.61 -8.95
N THR A 213 -12.63 -12.64 -8.52
CA THR A 213 -12.79 -13.23 -7.20
C THR A 213 -12.52 -12.21 -6.08
N GLY A 214 -11.51 -11.36 -6.26
CA GLY A 214 -11.19 -10.26 -5.36
C GLY A 214 -12.32 -9.23 -5.23
N LEU A 215 -12.92 -8.84 -6.35
CA LEU A 215 -13.96 -7.82 -6.42
C LEU A 215 -15.33 -8.33 -5.93
N PHE A 216 -15.70 -9.57 -6.28
CA PHE A 216 -17.02 -10.12 -5.97
C PHE A 216 -17.10 -10.81 -4.60
N ILE A 217 -15.99 -11.37 -4.12
CA ILE A 217 -15.98 -12.09 -2.84
C ILE A 217 -15.17 -11.30 -1.81
N ASN A 218 -13.85 -11.26 -1.97
CA ASN A 218 -12.94 -10.55 -1.08
C ASN A 218 -11.54 -10.49 -1.72
N PRO A 219 -10.81 -9.37 -1.66
CA PRO A 219 -9.44 -9.25 -2.18
C PRO A 219 -8.49 -10.34 -1.69
N VAL A 220 -8.64 -10.82 -0.45
CA VAL A 220 -7.84 -11.93 0.10
C VAL A 220 -8.06 -13.23 -0.65
N ILE A 221 -9.30 -13.54 -1.03
CA ILE A 221 -9.62 -14.78 -1.76
C ILE A 221 -9.10 -14.66 -3.19
N GLY A 222 -9.14 -13.46 -3.79
CA GLY A 222 -8.48 -13.19 -5.06
C GLY A 222 -6.97 -13.46 -5.01
N TRP A 223 -6.30 -13.05 -3.93
CA TRP A 223 -4.87 -13.35 -3.72
C TRP A 223 -4.61 -14.84 -3.48
N ALA A 224 -5.42 -15.49 -2.66
CA ALA A 224 -5.33 -16.93 -2.41
C ALA A 224 -5.49 -17.74 -3.71
N LEU A 225 -6.41 -17.33 -4.58
CA LEU A 225 -6.59 -17.92 -5.90
C LEU A 225 -5.36 -17.69 -6.77
N ALA A 226 -4.77 -16.49 -6.77
CA ALA A 226 -3.55 -16.20 -7.52
C ALA A 226 -2.40 -17.13 -7.10
N MET A 227 -2.19 -17.29 -5.79
CA MET A 227 -1.19 -18.21 -5.24
C MET A 227 -1.45 -19.66 -5.63
N ALA A 228 -2.71 -20.11 -5.58
CA ALA A 228 -3.08 -21.46 -6.02
C ALA A 228 -2.79 -21.65 -7.52
N MET A 229 -3.18 -20.69 -8.36
CA MET A 229 -2.94 -20.74 -9.81
C MET A 229 -1.46 -20.73 -10.16
N GLU A 230 -0.63 -19.99 -9.42
CA GLU A 230 0.82 -19.99 -9.57
C GLU A 230 1.41 -21.36 -9.18
N ASN A 231 0.97 -21.94 -8.05
CA ASN A 231 1.41 -23.26 -7.59
C ASN A 231 1.06 -24.40 -8.57
N PHE A 232 -0.08 -24.29 -9.26
CA PHE A 232 -0.49 -25.26 -10.29
C PHE A 232 0.15 -25.00 -11.67
N GLY A 233 0.98 -23.97 -11.83
CA GLY A 233 1.58 -23.59 -13.11
C GLY A 233 0.53 -23.14 -14.15
N LEU A 234 -0.59 -22.58 -13.67
CA LEU A 234 -1.67 -22.06 -14.50
C LEU A 234 -1.40 -20.64 -15.01
N LEU A 235 -0.52 -19.89 -14.32
CA LEU A 235 -0.07 -18.54 -14.67
C LEU A 235 1.34 -18.58 -15.26
N GLY A 236 1.48 -18.33 -16.57
CA GLY A 236 2.75 -18.17 -17.30
C GLY A 236 3.80 -19.30 -17.19
N PRO A 237 4.78 -19.38 -18.11
CA PRO A 237 5.96 -20.20 -17.88
C PRO A 237 6.82 -19.56 -16.78
N ILE A 238 6.94 -20.23 -15.63
CA ILE A 238 7.91 -19.88 -14.59
C ILE A 238 9.30 -20.01 -15.19
N GLU A 239 10.11 -18.96 -15.11
CA GLU A 239 11.50 -18.98 -15.61
C GLU A 239 12.27 -20.17 -15.01
N PRO A 240 12.97 -20.98 -15.83
CA PRO A 240 13.56 -22.25 -15.41
C PRO A 240 14.59 -22.08 -14.28
N GLU A 241 15.39 -21.00 -14.29
CA GLU A 241 16.35 -20.70 -13.21
C GLU A 241 15.66 -20.40 -11.86
N ARG A 242 14.46 -19.80 -11.90
CA ARG A 242 13.67 -19.47 -10.70
C ARG A 242 13.02 -20.73 -10.14
N LEU A 243 12.55 -21.62 -11.02
CA LEU A 243 12.02 -22.93 -10.67
C LEU A 243 13.10 -23.84 -10.05
N GLU A 244 14.33 -23.75 -10.54
CA GLU A 244 15.47 -24.55 -10.08
C GLU A 244 16.00 -24.09 -8.71
N LYS A 245 16.13 -22.77 -8.50
CA LYS A 245 16.41 -22.19 -7.18
C LYS A 245 15.28 -22.43 -6.17
N MET A 246 14.02 -22.39 -6.60
CA MET A 246 12.87 -22.69 -5.73
C MET A 246 12.77 -24.19 -5.37
N ARG A 247 13.08 -25.09 -6.31
CA ARG A 247 13.15 -26.55 -6.08
C ARG A 247 14.29 -26.97 -5.17
N GLN A 248 15.42 -26.27 -5.18
CA GLN A 248 16.54 -26.55 -4.27
C GLN A 248 16.21 -26.23 -2.80
N VAL A 249 15.28 -25.31 -2.54
CA VAL A 249 14.94 -24.85 -1.18
C VAL A 249 13.67 -25.51 -0.63
N MET A 250 12.69 -25.84 -1.49
CA MET A 250 11.44 -26.48 -1.04
C MET A 250 10.86 -27.47 -2.05
N SER A 251 10.36 -28.59 -1.52
CA SER A 251 9.52 -29.54 -2.26
C SER A 251 8.16 -28.91 -2.62
N ARG A 252 7.60 -29.30 -3.77
CA ARG A 252 6.26 -28.86 -4.24
C ARG A 252 5.17 -29.07 -3.18
N THR A 253 5.30 -30.13 -2.38
CA THR A 253 4.38 -30.45 -1.30
C THR A 253 4.46 -29.41 -0.17
N THR A 254 5.66 -28.95 0.17
CA THR A 254 5.89 -27.96 1.23
C THR A 254 5.35 -26.58 0.83
N GLN A 255 5.48 -26.19 -0.44
CA GLN A 255 4.91 -24.94 -0.94
C GLN A 255 3.39 -24.93 -0.90
N LEU A 256 2.74 -26.01 -1.35
CA LEU A 256 1.28 -26.17 -1.27
C LEU A 256 0.80 -26.14 0.18
N VAL A 257 1.50 -26.81 1.09
CA VAL A 257 1.18 -26.80 2.52
C VAL A 257 1.32 -25.40 3.10
N ILE A 258 2.38 -24.65 2.80
CA ILE A 258 2.56 -23.29 3.30
C ILE A 258 1.46 -22.35 2.76
N SER A 259 1.17 -22.40 1.45
CA SER A 259 0.10 -21.59 0.88
C SER A 259 -1.27 -21.94 1.46
N ALA A 260 -1.55 -23.23 1.68
CA ALA A 260 -2.80 -23.67 2.30
C ALA A 260 -2.90 -23.24 3.78
N VAL A 261 -1.82 -23.36 4.56
CA VAL A 261 -1.76 -22.94 5.96
C VAL A 261 -1.97 -21.44 6.09
N VAL A 262 -1.30 -20.63 5.25
CA VAL A 262 -1.51 -19.17 5.24
C VAL A 262 -2.94 -18.81 4.87
N LEU A 263 -3.52 -19.49 3.87
CA LEU A 263 -4.92 -19.29 3.48
C LEU A 263 -5.88 -19.61 4.63
N VAL A 264 -5.67 -20.73 5.33
CA VAL A 264 -6.47 -21.10 6.52
C VAL A 264 -6.33 -20.06 7.63
N ILE A 265 -5.11 -19.62 7.93
CA ILE A 265 -4.87 -18.59 8.95
C ILE A 265 -5.61 -17.30 8.60
N VAL A 266 -5.47 -16.81 7.36
CA VAL A 266 -6.15 -15.58 6.95
C VAL A 266 -7.68 -15.76 6.95
N PHE A 267 -8.20 -16.92 6.52
CA PHE A 267 -9.63 -17.20 6.52
C PHE A 267 -10.21 -17.23 7.93
N VAL A 268 -9.51 -17.86 8.88
CA VAL A 268 -9.88 -17.88 10.31
C VAL A 268 -9.90 -16.46 10.87
N ILE A 269 -8.86 -15.67 10.60
CA ILE A 269 -8.77 -14.29 11.09
C ILE A 269 -9.85 -13.41 10.46
N MET A 270 -10.15 -13.57 9.17
CA MET A 270 -11.22 -12.83 8.50
C MET A 270 -12.61 -13.23 9.03
N GLY A 271 -12.83 -14.49 9.36
CA GLY A 271 -14.04 -14.95 10.05
C GLY A 271 -14.17 -14.33 11.45
N TRP A 272 -13.05 -14.25 12.18
CA TRP A 272 -13.02 -13.68 13.52
C TRP A 272 -13.30 -12.17 13.52
N VAL A 273 -12.75 -11.44 12.55
CA VAL A 273 -12.94 -9.99 12.39
C VAL A 273 -14.31 -9.66 11.75
N GLY A 274 -14.97 -10.64 11.13
CA GLY A 274 -16.22 -10.42 10.40
C GLY A 274 -16.03 -9.75 9.05
N LEU A 275 -14.87 -9.95 8.41
CA LEU A 275 -14.56 -9.49 7.06
C LEU A 275 -15.06 -10.45 5.97
N LEU A 276 -15.63 -11.60 6.37
CA LEU A 276 -16.28 -12.54 5.46
C LEU A 276 -17.71 -12.07 5.16
N PRO A 277 -18.05 -11.77 3.89
CA PRO A 277 -19.39 -11.35 3.53
C PRO A 277 -20.39 -12.48 3.82
N GLY A 278 -21.40 -12.18 4.64
CA GLY A 278 -22.51 -13.11 4.94
C GLY A 278 -22.27 -14.10 6.09
N VAL A 279 -21.13 -14.04 6.77
CA VAL A 279 -20.82 -14.91 7.92
C VAL A 279 -20.83 -14.10 9.22
N PRO A 280 -21.62 -14.47 10.24
CA PRO A 280 -21.56 -13.82 11.55
C PRO A 280 -20.16 -13.99 12.15
N LYS A 281 -19.70 -12.99 12.90
CA LYS A 281 -18.45 -13.09 13.66
C LYS A 281 -18.52 -14.33 14.57
N PHE A 282 -17.52 -15.19 14.50
CA PHE A 282 -17.31 -16.28 15.46
C PHE A 282 -16.12 -15.94 16.34
#